data_AF-A0A6J2YLL2-F1
#
_entry.id   AF-A0A6J2YLL2-F1
#
_cell.length_a   1.000
_cell.length_b   1.000
_cell.length_c   1.000
_cell.angle_alpha   90.00
_cell.angle_beta   90.00
_cell.angle_gamma   90.00
#
_symmetry.space_group_name_H-M   'P 1'
#
loop_
_entity.id
_entity.type
_entity.pdbx_description
1 polymer ?
#
loop_
_entity_poly.entity_id
_entity_poly.type
_entity_poly.pdbx_seq_one_letter_code
_entity_poly.pdbx_strand_id
1 'polypeptide(L)'
;MTLNYPIVTSCGLQVMHSLFSSQQAVISGDLNGKLIAALYEYQPGSTDIQPTLAWLLVMQEAHVHLADIDISIAMSLLPKFFTTVSELWLTGKSDVISAATHCLEVLLKDIVGPATETTDSVQKHFSKLEKCFNIIHSCLNYQYNNTWSQVLHIIGVMFDVAGANCSNMFVDALKTLAELRDSFKFRKLLLREQALSKRRKTMEELLQWHQKLLHEERASSTWKPK
;
A
#
# COMPACT_ATOMS: atom_id res chain seq x y z
N MET A 1 14.41 -19.78 32.53
CA MET A 1 13.34 -20.50 31.82
C MET A 1 12.56 -19.48 30.99
N THR A 2 12.77 -19.39 29.67
CA THR A 2 12.13 -18.38 28.79
C THR A 2 11.50 -19.02 27.55
N LEU A 3 11.14 -20.30 27.64
CA LEU A 3 10.46 -21.01 26.55
C LEU A 3 8.98 -20.58 26.39
N ASN A 4 8.40 -19.91 27.39
CA ASN A 4 6.97 -19.50 27.38
C ASN A 4 6.67 -18.21 26.64
N TYR A 5 7.63 -17.28 26.52
CA TYR A 5 7.32 -15.96 25.94
C TYR A 5 7.00 -16.04 24.43
N PRO A 6 7.80 -16.72 23.59
CA PRO A 6 7.53 -16.76 22.14
C PRO A 6 6.23 -17.51 21.79
N ILE A 7 5.91 -18.57 22.53
CA ILE A 7 4.68 -19.35 22.30
C ILE A 7 3.45 -18.54 22.72
N VAL A 8 3.48 -17.90 23.90
CA VAL A 8 2.38 -17.04 24.36
C VAL A 8 2.16 -15.88 23.40
N THR A 9 3.22 -15.26 22.90
CA THR A 9 3.09 -14.19 21.90
C THR A 9 2.55 -14.69 20.57
N SER A 10 3.01 -15.83 20.07
CA SER A 10 2.49 -16.44 18.84
C SER A 10 1.02 -16.81 18.96
N CYS A 11 0.62 -17.45 20.06
CA CYS A 11 -0.79 -17.76 20.33
C CYS A 11 -1.63 -16.48 20.49
N GLY A 12 -1.10 -15.45 21.16
CA GLY A 12 -1.77 -14.15 21.28
C GLY A 12 -2.04 -13.50 19.93
N LEU A 13 -1.04 -13.49 19.03
CA LEU A 13 -1.20 -13.00 17.66
C LEU A 13 -2.22 -13.84 16.87
N GLN A 14 -2.23 -15.16 17.02
CA GLN A 14 -3.23 -16.02 16.36
C GLN A 14 -4.66 -15.76 16.85
N VAL A 15 -4.85 -15.54 18.14
CA VAL A 15 -6.16 -15.19 18.71
C VAL A 15 -6.60 -13.82 18.21
N MET A 16 -5.70 -12.83 18.18
CA MET A 16 -6.02 -11.49 17.64
C MET A 16 -6.36 -11.55 16.15
N HIS A 17 -5.59 -12.29 15.34
CA HIS A 17 -5.92 -12.51 13.94
C HIS A 17 -7.33 -13.11 13.78
N SER A 18 -7.66 -14.15 14.56
CA SER A 18 -8.97 -14.79 14.51
C SER A 18 -10.10 -13.85 14.94
N LEU A 19 -9.83 -12.98 15.93
CA LEU A 19 -10.75 -11.95 16.41
C LEU A 19 -11.06 -10.91 15.32
N PHE A 20 -10.05 -10.44 14.60
CA PHE A 20 -10.26 -9.45 13.53
C PHE A 20 -10.84 -10.07 12.26
N SER A 21 -10.47 -11.31 11.95
CA SER A 21 -10.93 -12.02 10.76
C SER A 21 -12.38 -12.51 10.89
N SER A 22 -12.92 -12.61 12.11
CA SER A 22 -14.36 -12.83 12.29
C SER A 22 -15.11 -11.57 11.86
N GLN A 23 -15.65 -11.57 10.63
CA GLN A 23 -16.36 -10.48 9.95
C GLN A 23 -17.64 -9.95 10.66
N GLN A 24 -17.84 -10.28 11.94
CA GLN A 24 -18.86 -9.68 12.78
C GLN A 24 -18.19 -8.58 13.61
N ALA A 25 -18.88 -7.46 13.86
CA ALA A 25 -18.38 -6.38 14.72
C ALA A 25 -18.31 -6.83 16.19
N VAL A 26 -17.42 -7.79 16.48
CA VAL A 26 -17.21 -8.38 17.81
C VAL A 26 -16.58 -7.35 18.75
N ILE A 27 -15.87 -6.36 18.20
CA ILE A 27 -15.22 -5.28 18.94
C ILE A 27 -15.58 -3.91 18.35
N SER A 28 -15.64 -2.88 19.19
CA SER A 28 -15.87 -1.50 18.74
C SER A 28 -14.64 -0.90 18.04
N GLY A 29 -14.85 0.11 17.21
CA GLY A 29 -13.76 0.82 16.52
C GLY A 29 -12.73 1.44 17.48
N ASP A 30 -13.18 1.96 18.63
CA ASP A 30 -12.29 2.51 19.67
C ASP A 30 -11.38 1.44 20.29
N LEU A 31 -11.94 0.26 20.60
CA LEU A 31 -11.15 -0.85 21.14
C LEU A 31 -10.17 -1.37 20.09
N ASN A 32 -10.60 -1.50 18.83
CA ASN A 32 -9.72 -1.92 17.74
C ASN A 32 -8.55 -0.92 17.56
N GLY A 33 -8.83 0.38 17.56
CA GLY A 33 -7.80 1.42 17.50
C GLY A 33 -6.79 1.33 18.64
N LYS A 34 -7.23 1.05 19.87
CA LYS A 34 -6.34 0.82 21.03
C LYS A 34 -5.50 -0.45 20.88
N LEU A 35 -6.07 -1.53 20.35
CA LEU A 35 -5.33 -2.76 20.07
C LEU A 35 -4.26 -2.55 18.99
N ILE A 36 -4.59 -1.83 17.92
CA ILE A 36 -3.63 -1.43 16.88
C ILE A 36 -2.49 -0.61 17.49
N ALA A 37 -2.79 0.34 18.37
CA ALA A 37 -1.76 1.12 19.05
C ALA A 37 -0.82 0.25 19.90
N ALA A 38 -1.39 -0.67 20.69
CA ALA A 38 -0.61 -1.63 21.48
C ALA A 38 0.23 -2.58 20.62
N LEU A 39 -0.30 -3.01 19.47
CA LEU A 39 0.44 -3.83 18.50
C LEU A 39 1.63 -3.09 17.90
N TYR A 40 1.51 -1.77 17.64
CA TYR A 40 2.66 -0.97 17.23
C TYR A 40 3.73 -0.86 18.32
N GLU A 41 3.36 -0.77 19.60
CA GLU A 41 4.34 -0.75 20.70
C GLU A 41 5.10 -2.08 20.84
N TYR A 42 4.45 -3.19 20.47
CA TYR A 42 5.06 -4.51 20.48
C TYR A 42 6.00 -4.80 19.30
N GLN A 43 5.88 -4.07 18.17
CA GLN A 43 6.49 -4.37 16.87
C GLN A 43 7.78 -5.23 16.95
N PRO A 44 7.77 -6.47 16.41
CA PRO A 44 8.91 -7.37 16.49
C PRO A 44 10.18 -6.79 15.86
N GLY A 45 11.34 -7.23 16.35
CA GLY A 45 12.63 -6.84 15.78
C GLY A 45 12.72 -7.21 14.30
N SER A 46 13.31 -6.33 13.49
CA SER A 46 13.44 -6.51 12.03
C SER A 46 14.30 -7.72 11.61
N THR A 47 14.99 -8.35 12.57
CA THR A 47 15.75 -9.58 12.40
C THR A 47 14.87 -10.84 12.47
N ASP A 48 13.70 -10.75 13.10
CA ASP A 48 12.87 -11.89 13.47
C ASP A 48 11.74 -12.10 12.46
N ILE A 49 12.07 -12.77 11.35
CA ILE A 49 11.17 -12.96 10.19
C ILE A 49 9.79 -13.48 10.61
N GLN A 50 9.74 -14.59 11.36
CA GLN A 50 8.47 -15.25 11.68
C GLN A 50 7.54 -14.40 12.57
N PRO A 51 8.02 -13.80 13.68
CA PRO A 51 7.24 -12.82 14.43
C PRO A 51 6.78 -11.62 13.60
N THR A 52 7.65 -11.06 12.74
CA THR A 52 7.27 -9.95 11.86
C THR A 52 6.17 -10.33 10.89
N LEU A 53 6.23 -11.53 10.30
CA LEU A 53 5.18 -12.05 9.40
C LEU A 53 3.84 -12.21 10.14
N ALA A 54 3.85 -12.82 11.32
CA ALA A 54 2.64 -12.97 12.13
C ALA A 54 2.05 -11.61 12.54
N TRP A 55 2.91 -10.68 12.94
CA TRP A 55 2.52 -9.32 13.29
C TRP A 55 1.92 -8.57 12.10
N LEU A 56 2.52 -8.66 10.90
CA LEU A 56 2.00 -8.06 9.67
C LEU A 56 0.60 -8.56 9.34
N LEU A 57 0.36 -9.87 9.44
CA LEU A 57 -0.97 -10.45 9.20
C LEU A 57 -2.01 -9.94 10.20
N VAL A 58 -1.67 -9.91 11.50
CA VAL A 58 -2.58 -9.36 12.51
C VAL A 58 -2.88 -7.89 12.26
N MET A 59 -1.87 -7.11 11.90
CA MET A 59 -2.03 -5.68 11.60
C MET A 59 -2.88 -5.45 10.35
N GLN A 60 -2.72 -6.27 9.30
CA GLN A 60 -3.56 -6.24 8.12
C GLN A 60 -5.03 -6.44 8.51
N GLU A 61 -5.35 -7.57 9.16
CA GLU A 61 -6.72 -7.90 9.56
C GLU A 61 -7.31 -6.84 10.51
N ALA A 62 -6.51 -6.30 11.44
CA ALA A 62 -6.97 -5.26 12.36
C ALA A 62 -7.41 -3.98 11.64
N HIS A 63 -6.67 -3.55 10.60
CA HIS A 63 -7.01 -2.37 9.83
C HIS A 63 -8.19 -2.61 8.89
N VAL A 64 -8.29 -3.80 8.27
CA VAL A 64 -9.44 -4.18 7.44
C VAL A 64 -10.71 -4.22 8.28
N HIS A 65 -10.68 -4.92 9.42
CA HIS A 65 -11.80 -4.95 10.36
C HIS A 65 -12.17 -3.55 10.89
N LEU A 66 -11.18 -2.67 11.07
CA LEU A 66 -11.47 -1.27 11.45
C LEU A 66 -12.16 -0.52 10.33
N ALA A 67 -11.80 -0.76 9.07
CA ALA A 67 -12.46 -0.14 7.92
C ALA A 67 -13.91 -0.61 7.75
N ASP A 68 -14.21 -1.87 8.07
CA ASP A 68 -15.57 -2.42 8.08
C ASP A 68 -16.47 -1.73 9.13
N ILE A 69 -15.88 -1.26 10.25
CA ILE A 69 -16.61 -0.55 11.31
C ILE A 69 -16.67 0.96 11.05
N ASP A 70 -15.51 1.58 10.83
CA ASP A 70 -15.35 3.02 10.62
C ASP A 70 -14.13 3.32 9.74
N ILE A 71 -14.42 3.48 8.44
CA ILE A 71 -13.43 3.84 7.43
C ILE A 71 -12.69 5.15 7.73
N SER A 72 -13.30 6.11 8.43
CA SER A 72 -12.68 7.39 8.73
C SER A 72 -11.55 7.23 9.74
N ILE A 73 -11.74 6.37 10.74
CA ILE A 73 -10.70 6.03 11.71
C ILE A 73 -9.62 5.19 11.03
N ALA A 74 -9.99 4.17 10.24
CA ALA A 74 -9.05 3.35 9.49
C ALA A 74 -8.13 4.19 8.59
N MET A 75 -8.70 5.12 7.82
CA MET A 75 -7.96 6.08 6.99
C MET A 75 -7.04 7.01 7.80
N SER A 76 -7.35 7.27 9.06
CA SER A 76 -6.51 8.11 9.94
C SER A 76 -5.26 7.37 10.42
N LEU A 77 -5.35 6.05 10.60
CA LEU A 77 -4.25 5.19 11.05
C LEU A 77 -3.39 4.67 9.88
N LEU A 78 -3.98 4.62 8.67
CA LEU A 78 -3.34 4.08 7.47
C LEU A 78 -1.96 4.67 7.14
N PRO A 79 -1.72 6.01 7.20
CA PRO A 79 -0.41 6.57 6.89
C PRO A 79 0.71 6.03 7.78
N LYS A 80 0.42 5.73 9.06
CA LYS A 80 1.41 5.16 9.97
C LYS A 80 1.84 3.76 9.52
N PHE A 81 0.88 2.94 9.08
CA PHE A 81 1.15 1.60 8.58
C PHE A 81 2.01 1.64 7.31
N PHE A 82 1.73 2.57 6.40
CA PHE A 82 2.51 2.78 5.19
C PHE A 82 3.98 3.11 5.49
N THR A 83 4.23 3.99 6.46
CA THR A 83 5.60 4.28 6.92
C THR A 83 6.28 3.03 7.46
N THR A 84 5.62 2.27 8.33
CA THR A 84 6.20 1.03 8.89
C THR A 84 6.50 -0.01 7.80
N VAL A 85 5.62 -0.20 6.83
CA VAL A 85 5.88 -1.12 5.70
C VAL A 85 7.06 -0.64 4.86
N SER A 86 7.18 0.67 4.61
CA SER A 86 8.31 1.21 3.87
C SER A 86 9.64 0.87 4.57
N GLU A 87 9.72 0.97 5.89
CA GLU A 87 10.89 0.57 6.66
C GLU A 87 11.16 -0.94 6.56
N LEU A 88 10.10 -1.77 6.58
CA LEU A 88 10.23 -3.22 6.41
C LEU A 88 10.78 -3.62 5.04
N TRP A 89 10.54 -2.83 3.99
CA TRP A 89 11.16 -3.05 2.68
C TRP A 89 12.69 -2.89 2.69
N LEU A 90 13.23 -2.06 3.59
CA LEU A 90 14.67 -1.85 3.71
C LEU A 90 15.41 -2.99 4.41
N THR A 91 14.69 -3.91 5.06
CA THR A 91 15.29 -5.06 5.77
C THR A 91 15.99 -6.06 4.84
N GLY A 92 15.66 -6.04 3.55
CA GLY A 92 16.25 -6.93 2.53
C GLY A 92 15.82 -8.39 2.63
N LYS A 93 14.86 -8.73 3.51
CA LYS A 93 14.35 -10.09 3.68
C LYS A 93 13.18 -10.34 2.71
N SER A 94 13.36 -11.25 1.76
CA SER A 94 12.38 -11.51 0.70
C SER A 94 10.98 -11.83 1.23
N ASP A 95 10.87 -12.66 2.27
CA ASP A 95 9.58 -13.07 2.84
C ASP A 95 8.85 -11.89 3.48
N VAL A 96 9.56 -11.07 4.26
CA VAL A 96 9.02 -9.87 4.91
C VAL A 96 8.61 -8.84 3.85
N ILE A 97 9.45 -8.63 2.83
CA ILE A 97 9.15 -7.72 1.71
C ILE A 97 7.86 -8.16 1.01
N SER A 98 7.76 -9.44 0.65
CA SER A 98 6.59 -9.98 -0.05
C SER A 98 5.32 -9.88 0.80
N ALA A 99 5.39 -10.23 2.09
CA ALA A 99 4.24 -10.14 3.00
C ALA A 99 3.81 -8.69 3.22
N ALA A 100 4.75 -7.76 3.40
CA ALA A 100 4.44 -6.35 3.61
C ALA A 100 3.83 -5.71 2.34
N THR A 101 4.32 -6.08 1.16
CA THR A 101 3.71 -5.69 -0.12
C THR A 101 2.28 -6.23 -0.24
N HIS A 102 2.06 -7.50 0.09
CA HIS A 102 0.71 -8.08 0.07
C HIS A 102 -0.23 -7.34 1.05
N CYS A 103 0.22 -7.05 2.26
CA CYS A 103 -0.56 -6.30 3.24
C CYS A 103 -0.97 -4.92 2.71
N LEU A 104 -0.04 -4.18 2.08
CA LEU A 104 -0.38 -2.90 1.46
C LEU A 104 -1.39 -3.04 0.32
N GLU A 105 -1.27 -4.08 -0.52
CA GLU A 105 -2.21 -4.33 -1.60
C GLU A 105 -3.64 -4.58 -1.07
N VAL A 106 -3.77 -5.38 -0.01
CA VAL A 106 -5.07 -5.63 0.65
C VAL A 106 -5.64 -4.34 1.22
N LEU A 107 -4.86 -3.59 2.00
CA LEU A 107 -5.35 -2.35 2.61
C LEU A 107 -5.71 -1.26 1.58
N LEU A 108 -5.01 -1.21 0.45
CA LEU A 108 -5.40 -0.33 -0.65
C LEU A 108 -6.77 -0.71 -1.21
N LYS A 109 -7.02 -2.00 -1.45
CA LYS A 109 -8.31 -2.44 -2.01
C LYS A 109 -9.46 -2.29 -1.02
N ASP A 110 -9.23 -2.69 0.24
CA ASP A 110 -10.31 -2.81 1.22
C ASP A 110 -10.57 -1.51 1.99
N ILE A 111 -9.60 -0.60 2.06
CA ILE A 111 -9.76 0.70 2.76
C ILE A 111 -9.77 1.85 1.76
N VAL A 112 -8.75 1.95 0.91
CA VAL A 112 -8.65 3.08 -0.03
C VAL A 112 -9.73 2.99 -1.10
N GLY A 113 -10.07 1.80 -1.59
CA GLY A 113 -11.12 1.61 -2.59
C GLY A 113 -12.47 2.20 -2.19
N PRO A 114 -13.05 1.78 -1.05
CA PRO A 114 -14.28 2.37 -0.56
C PRO A 114 -14.12 3.86 -0.22
N ALA A 115 -12.95 4.29 0.28
CA ALA A 115 -12.70 5.69 0.59
C ALA A 115 -12.63 6.59 -0.67
N THR A 116 -12.30 6.02 -1.83
CA THR A 116 -12.18 6.74 -3.10
C THR A 116 -13.36 6.53 -4.05
N GLU A 117 -14.42 5.83 -3.64
CA GLU A 117 -15.57 5.51 -4.50
C GLU A 117 -16.32 6.77 -4.99
N THR A 118 -16.42 7.80 -4.15
CA THR A 118 -17.11 9.06 -4.47
C THR A 118 -16.20 10.27 -4.29
N THR A 119 -16.38 11.30 -5.13
CA THR A 119 -15.59 12.54 -5.07
C THR A 119 -15.70 13.23 -3.71
N ASP A 120 -16.86 13.17 -3.06
CA ASP A 120 -17.08 13.72 -1.71
C ASP A 120 -16.30 12.96 -0.62
N SER A 121 -16.19 11.64 -0.74
CA SER A 121 -15.39 10.81 0.17
C SER A 121 -13.90 11.09 0.01
N VAL A 122 -13.44 11.27 -1.23
CA VAL A 122 -12.07 11.70 -1.53
C VAL A 122 -11.75 13.02 -0.84
N GLN A 123 -12.63 14.03 -0.92
CA GLN A 123 -12.38 15.32 -0.26
C GLN A 123 -12.28 15.19 1.27
N LYS A 124 -13.09 14.33 1.89
CA LYS A 124 -13.03 14.08 3.34
C LYS A 124 -11.71 13.44 3.79
N HIS A 125 -11.15 12.56 2.95
CA HIS A 125 -9.95 11.80 3.27
C HIS A 125 -8.69 12.28 2.53
N PHE A 126 -8.78 13.37 1.77
CA PHE A 126 -7.74 13.85 0.85
C PHE A 126 -6.37 13.97 1.52
N SER A 127 -6.30 14.64 2.67
CA SER A 127 -5.03 14.85 3.39
C SER A 127 -4.38 13.55 3.89
N LYS A 128 -5.17 12.52 4.18
CA LYS A 128 -4.68 11.21 4.65
C LYS A 128 -4.22 10.37 3.45
N LEU A 129 -4.98 10.41 2.35
CA LEU A 129 -4.63 9.81 1.08
C LEU A 129 -3.31 10.38 0.54
N GLU A 130 -3.23 11.70 0.45
CA GLU A 130 -2.03 12.42 -0.02
C GLU A 130 -0.79 12.02 0.79
N LYS A 131 -0.89 11.87 2.11
CA LYS A 131 0.20 11.35 2.94
C LYS A 131 0.61 9.93 2.54
N CYS A 132 -0.35 9.03 2.33
CA CYS A 132 -0.04 7.65 1.90
C CYS A 132 0.65 7.64 0.53
N PHE A 133 0.17 8.44 -0.43
CA PHE A 133 0.77 8.59 -1.74
C PHE A 133 2.20 9.14 -1.65
N ASN A 134 2.42 10.18 -0.84
CA ASN A 134 3.74 10.78 -0.64
C ASN A 134 4.74 9.81 0.02
N ILE A 135 4.29 8.92 0.91
CA ILE A 135 5.13 7.87 1.49
C ILE A 135 5.58 6.88 0.41
N ILE A 136 4.66 6.38 -0.43
CA ILE A 136 5.00 5.46 -1.52
C ILE A 136 5.84 6.16 -2.60
N HIS A 137 5.57 7.43 -2.90
CA HIS A 137 6.41 8.23 -3.78
C HIS A 137 7.85 8.34 -3.26
N SER A 138 8.02 8.58 -1.97
CA SER A 138 9.32 8.59 -1.31
C SER A 138 10.03 7.23 -1.37
N CYS A 139 9.27 6.13 -1.58
CA CYS A 139 9.82 4.80 -1.81
C CYS A 139 10.43 4.60 -3.20
N LEU A 140 10.28 5.55 -4.12
CA LEU A 140 11.00 5.55 -5.41
C LEU A 140 12.45 6.05 -5.28
N ASN A 141 12.84 6.57 -4.12
CA ASN A 141 14.21 6.96 -3.86
C ASN A 141 15.19 5.78 -3.96
N TYR A 142 16.46 6.11 -4.22
CA TYR A 142 17.51 5.11 -4.44
C TYR A 142 17.73 4.13 -3.28
N GLN A 143 17.39 4.50 -2.05
CA GLN A 143 17.50 3.62 -0.88
C GLN A 143 16.62 2.36 -1.00
N TYR A 144 15.56 2.40 -1.80
CA TYR A 144 14.63 1.29 -2.04
C TYR A 144 14.89 0.54 -3.34
N ASN A 145 16.05 0.72 -3.98
CA ASN A 145 16.29 0.14 -5.31
C ASN A 145 16.09 -1.39 -5.39
N ASN A 146 16.35 -2.09 -4.29
CA ASN A 146 16.17 -3.54 -4.19
C ASN A 146 14.68 -3.96 -4.15
N THR A 147 13.79 -3.04 -3.79
CA THR A 147 12.34 -3.26 -3.68
C THR A 147 11.54 -2.43 -4.68
N TRP A 148 12.18 -1.77 -5.65
CA TRP A 148 11.48 -0.99 -6.67
C TRP A 148 10.44 -1.80 -7.45
N SER A 149 10.68 -3.09 -7.67
CA SER A 149 9.69 -3.97 -8.29
C SER A 149 8.38 -3.99 -7.49
N GLN A 150 8.47 -4.11 -6.17
CA GLN A 150 7.33 -4.10 -5.24
C GLN A 150 6.70 -2.71 -5.13
N VAL A 151 7.51 -1.64 -5.08
CA VAL A 151 7.02 -0.26 -5.04
C VAL A 151 6.20 0.05 -6.30
N LEU A 152 6.69 -0.32 -7.48
CA LEU A 152 5.98 -0.15 -8.75
C LEU A 152 4.65 -0.91 -8.80
N HIS A 153 4.63 -2.13 -8.24
CA HIS A 153 3.39 -2.91 -8.11
C HIS A 153 2.35 -2.17 -7.26
N ILE A 154 2.76 -1.66 -6.09
CA ILE A 154 1.86 -0.90 -5.21
C ILE A 154 1.39 0.40 -5.86
N ILE A 155 2.26 1.11 -6.60
CA ILE A 155 1.85 2.28 -7.39
C ILE A 155 0.79 1.88 -8.42
N GLY A 156 0.95 0.75 -9.11
CA GLY A 156 -0.07 0.23 -10.02
C GLY A 156 -1.42 -0.02 -9.34
N VAL A 157 -1.42 -0.73 -8.21
CA VAL A 157 -2.64 -0.97 -7.42
C VAL A 157 -3.29 0.33 -6.97
N MET A 158 -2.49 1.30 -6.53
CA MET A 158 -2.94 2.64 -6.19
C MET A 158 -3.65 3.35 -7.34
N PHE A 159 -3.11 3.25 -8.56
CA PHE A 159 -3.76 3.78 -9.76
C PHE A 159 -5.09 3.08 -10.07
N ASP A 160 -5.15 1.75 -9.96
CA ASP A 160 -6.37 1.00 -10.23
C ASP A 160 -7.50 1.38 -9.26
N VAL A 161 -7.14 1.63 -8.00
CA VAL A 161 -8.11 1.91 -6.93
C VAL A 161 -8.52 3.38 -6.89
N ALA A 162 -7.57 4.31 -6.98
CA ALA A 162 -7.80 5.74 -6.76
C ALA A 162 -7.65 6.62 -8.03
N GLY A 163 -7.20 6.05 -9.14
CA GLY A 163 -6.81 6.81 -10.34
C GLY A 163 -7.94 7.60 -10.99
N ALA A 164 -9.19 7.15 -10.87
CA ALA A 164 -10.35 7.83 -11.43
C ALA A 164 -10.63 9.19 -10.74
N ASN A 165 -10.38 9.28 -9.44
CA ASN A 165 -10.79 10.43 -8.62
C ASN A 165 -9.62 11.24 -8.02
N CYS A 166 -8.40 10.70 -8.04
CA CYS A 166 -7.20 11.32 -7.43
C CYS A 166 -6.05 11.52 -8.44
N SER A 167 -6.35 11.75 -9.71
CA SER A 167 -5.35 11.85 -10.79
C SER A 167 -4.26 12.91 -10.54
N ASN A 168 -4.58 13.99 -9.84
CA ASN A 168 -3.65 15.06 -9.46
C ASN A 168 -2.55 14.60 -8.49
N MET A 169 -2.82 13.65 -7.59
CA MET A 169 -1.86 13.16 -6.59
C MET A 169 -0.75 12.32 -7.21
N PHE A 170 -0.98 11.77 -8.40
CA PHE A 170 -0.06 10.86 -9.08
C PHE A 170 0.95 11.55 -9.99
N VAL A 171 0.76 12.83 -10.28
CA VAL A 171 1.56 13.56 -11.28
C VAL A 171 3.04 13.53 -10.92
N ASP A 172 3.39 13.78 -9.66
CA ASP A 172 4.80 13.81 -9.24
C ASP A 172 5.41 12.41 -9.17
N ALA A 173 4.62 11.38 -8.83
CA ALA A 173 5.07 10.00 -8.92
C ALA A 173 5.35 9.58 -10.37
N LEU A 174 4.51 9.97 -11.32
CA LEU A 174 4.73 9.68 -12.74
C LEU A 174 5.96 10.41 -13.30
N LYS A 175 6.21 11.67 -12.89
CA LYS A 175 7.43 12.40 -13.27
C LYS A 175 8.67 11.67 -12.77
N THR A 176 8.72 11.31 -11.48
CA THR A 176 9.85 10.57 -10.91
C THR A 176 10.04 9.22 -11.59
N LEU A 177 8.95 8.52 -11.94
CA LEU A 177 9.02 7.27 -12.71
C LEU A 177 9.58 7.46 -14.12
N ALA A 178 9.21 8.55 -14.81
CA ALA A 178 9.75 8.87 -16.12
C ALA A 178 11.25 9.15 -16.06
N GLU A 179 11.71 9.93 -15.07
CA GLU A 179 13.13 10.18 -14.83
C GLU A 179 13.91 8.90 -14.49
N LEU A 180 13.32 8.04 -13.65
CA LEU A 180 13.90 6.73 -13.33
C LEU A 180 13.98 5.83 -14.56
N ARG A 181 12.97 5.82 -15.43
CA ARG A 181 12.96 5.02 -16.67
C ARG A 181 14.12 5.35 -17.58
N ASP A 182 14.42 6.64 -17.71
CA ASP A 182 15.48 7.11 -18.60
C ASP A 182 16.88 6.83 -18.01
N SER A 183 16.97 6.55 -16.70
CA SER A 183 18.18 6.07 -16.03
C SER A 183 18.63 4.69 -16.53
N PHE A 184 19.94 4.54 -16.72
CA PHE A 184 20.59 3.32 -17.20
C PHE A 184 20.32 2.08 -16.32
N LYS A 185 20.00 2.26 -15.03
CA LYS A 185 19.73 1.15 -14.10
C LYS A 185 18.30 0.62 -14.17
N PHE A 186 17.30 1.44 -14.51
CA PHE A 186 15.92 0.97 -14.70
C PHE A 186 15.79 0.05 -15.91
N ARG A 187 16.54 0.35 -16.99
CA ARG A 187 16.69 -0.58 -18.12
C ARG A 187 17.16 -1.97 -17.68
N LYS A 188 18.09 -2.07 -16.71
CA LYS A 188 18.53 -3.37 -16.16
C LYS A 188 17.47 -4.06 -15.31
N LEU A 189 16.69 -3.33 -14.52
CA LEU A 189 15.55 -3.88 -13.76
C LEU A 189 14.48 -4.43 -14.72
N LEU A 190 14.19 -3.71 -15.80
CA LEU A 190 13.22 -4.09 -16.82
C LEU A 190 13.67 -5.34 -17.61
N LEU A 191 14.96 -5.44 -17.92
CA LEU A 191 15.58 -6.65 -18.49
C LEU A 191 15.49 -7.86 -17.54
N ARG A 192 15.58 -7.64 -16.22
CA ARG A 192 15.46 -8.68 -15.19
C ARG A 192 14.01 -9.13 -14.96
N GLU A 193 13.06 -8.19 -14.99
CA GLU A 193 11.62 -8.47 -14.87
C GLU A 193 11.03 -9.04 -16.17
N GLN A 194 11.58 -8.73 -17.35
CA GLN A 194 11.23 -9.39 -18.61
C GLN A 194 11.50 -10.90 -18.59
N ALA A 195 12.43 -11.37 -17.76
CA ALA A 195 12.65 -12.79 -17.51
C ALA A 195 11.59 -13.43 -16.59
N LEU A 196 10.80 -12.62 -15.85
CA LEU A 196 9.80 -13.09 -14.88
C LEU A 196 8.35 -13.00 -15.36
N SER A 197 8.10 -12.47 -16.57
CA SER A 197 6.91 -12.59 -17.45
C SER A 197 5.47 -12.41 -16.92
N LYS A 198 5.22 -12.24 -15.62
CA LYS A 198 3.86 -12.08 -15.06
C LYS A 198 3.36 -10.63 -14.95
N ARG A 199 4.25 -9.62 -14.97
CA ARG A 199 3.90 -8.19 -14.81
C ARG A 199 3.75 -7.38 -16.10
N ARG A 200 3.85 -8.01 -17.28
CA ARG A 200 3.73 -7.29 -18.58
C ARG A 200 2.35 -6.69 -18.81
N LYS A 201 1.28 -7.33 -18.33
CA LYS A 201 -0.09 -6.90 -18.59
C LYS A 201 -0.39 -5.52 -18.01
N THR A 202 -0.06 -5.31 -16.74
CA THR A 202 -0.32 -4.03 -16.05
C THR A 202 0.48 -2.87 -16.66
N MET A 203 1.70 -3.10 -17.15
CA MET A 203 2.52 -2.02 -17.74
C MET A 203 2.05 -1.63 -19.16
N GLU A 204 1.61 -2.59 -19.98
CA GLU A 204 1.03 -2.31 -21.30
C GLU A 204 -0.34 -1.61 -21.16
N GLU A 205 -1.13 -2.01 -20.16
CA GLU A 205 -2.42 -1.38 -19.83
C GLU A 205 -2.23 0.08 -19.40
N LEU A 206 -1.27 0.38 -18.52
CA LEU A 206 -0.95 1.75 -18.10
C LEU A 206 -0.43 2.63 -19.25
N LEU A 207 0.34 2.08 -20.19
CA LEU A 207 0.81 2.80 -21.38
C LEU A 207 -0.33 3.11 -22.36
N GLN A 208 -1.25 2.17 -22.56
CA GLN A 208 -2.44 2.38 -23.37
C GLN A 208 -3.35 3.47 -22.76
N TRP A 209 -3.48 3.47 -21.43
CA TRP A 209 -4.29 4.46 -20.72
C TRP A 209 -3.69 5.88 -20.80
N HIS A 210 -2.37 6.01 -20.64
CA HIS A 210 -1.67 7.28 -20.81
C HIS A 210 -1.79 7.84 -22.25
N GLN A 211 -1.67 6.98 -23.27
CA GLN A 211 -1.87 7.39 -24.66
C GLN A 211 -3.31 7.84 -24.92
N LYS A 212 -4.30 7.16 -24.32
CA LYS A 212 -5.72 7.51 -24.46
C LYS A 212 -6.03 8.88 -23.84
N LEU A 213 -5.50 9.17 -22.65
CA LEU A 213 -5.60 10.48 -22.00
C LEU A 213 -5.01 11.62 -22.85
N LEU A 214 -3.82 11.41 -23.41
CA LEU A 214 -3.19 12.40 -24.30
C LEU A 214 -4.01 12.66 -25.58
N HIS A 215 -4.74 11.66 -26.07
CA HIS A 215 -5.66 11.81 -27.20
C HIS A 215 -6.96 12.55 -26.83
N GLU A 216 -7.52 12.29 -25.64
CA GLU A 216 -8.74 12.95 -25.14
C GLU A 216 -8.50 14.42 -24.75
N GLU A 217 -7.34 14.74 -24.17
CA GLU A 217 -6.93 16.13 -23.91
C GLU A 217 -6.70 16.91 -25.21
N ARG A 218 -6.09 16.27 -26.22
CA ARG A 218 -5.88 16.88 -27.54
C ARG A 218 -7.21 17.12 -28.26
N ALA A 219 -8.17 16.21 -28.17
CA ALA A 219 -9.52 16.39 -28.71
C ALA A 219 -10.27 17.55 -28.03
N SER A 220 -10.14 17.68 -26.71
CA SER A 220 -10.80 18.76 -25.94
C SER A 220 -10.24 20.15 -26.23
N SER A 221 -8.95 20.26 -26.57
CA SER A 221 -8.33 21.55 -26.97
C SER A 221 -8.73 22.05 -28.37
N THR A 222 -9.36 21.21 -29.19
CA THR A 222 -9.78 21.56 -30.57
C THR A 222 -11.21 22.10 -30.69
N TRP A 223 -11.96 22.16 -29.57
CA TRP A 223 -13.32 22.70 -29.55
C TRP A 223 -13.38 24.05 -28.83
N LYS A 224 -13.04 25.13 -29.55
CA LYS A 224 -13.54 26.48 -29.23
C LYS A 224 -14.64 26.81 -30.24
N PRO A 225 -15.92 26.86 -29.85
CA PRO A 225 -16.95 27.32 -30.76
C PRO A 225 -16.78 28.82 -31.00
N LYS A 226 -16.82 29.23 -32.28
CA LYS A 226 -17.09 30.60 -32.69
C LYS A 226 -18.58 30.87 -32.58
#